data_AF-A0A517DRL3-F1
#
_entry.id   AF-A0A517DRL3-F1
#
_cell.length_a   1.000
_cell.length_b   1.000
_cell.length_c   1.000
_cell.angle_alpha   90.00
_cell.angle_beta   90.00
_cell.angle_gamma   90.00
#
_symmetry.space_group_name_H-M   'P 1'
#
loop_
_entity.id
_entity.type
_entity.pdbx_description
1 polymer ?
#
loop_
_entity_poly.entity_id
_entity_poly.type
_entity_poly.pdbx_seq_one_letter_code
_entity_poly.pdbx_strand_id
1 'polypeptide(L)' 'MRKFVKVNETVITPLEPRRVDILGSECLIDVRFVENHSGTGRWLYEYEASGEVGKVERFLNRLRELERKQDE' A
#
# COMPACT_ATOMS: atom_id res chain seq x y z
N MET A 1 17.65 -17.57 14.56
CA MET A 1 16.26 -17.04 14.48
C MET A 1 16.32 -15.63 13.91
N ARG A 2 15.81 -15.38 12.71
CA ARG A 2 15.63 -14.00 12.23
C ARG A 2 14.47 -13.39 13.02
N LYS A 3 14.70 -12.28 13.72
CA LYS A 3 13.62 -11.53 14.38
C LYS A 3 12.63 -11.11 13.28
N PHE A 4 11.37 -11.51 13.40
CA PHE A 4 10.29 -11.00 12.57
C PHE A 4 10.05 -9.55 12.98
N VAL A 5 10.78 -8.62 12.38
CA VAL A 5 10.59 -7.19 12.61
C VAL A 5 9.29 -6.80 11.92
N LYS A 6 8.32 -6.37 12.72
CA LYS A 6 7.11 -5.74 12.22
C LYS A 6 7.36 -4.25 12.02
N VAL A 7 6.86 -3.72 10.91
CA VAL A 7 6.87 -2.30 10.59
C VAL A 7 5.48 -1.82 10.27
N ASN A 8 5.27 -0.53 10.40
CA ASN A 8 4.08 0.18 9.98
C ASN A 8 4.54 1.35 9.10
N GLU A 9 4.03 1.41 7.87
CA GLU A 9 4.40 2.40 6.86
C GLU A 9 3.15 3.14 6.38
N THR A 10 3.24 4.46 6.26
CA THR A 10 2.19 5.28 5.65
C THR A 10 2.37 5.30 4.13
N VAL A 11 1.28 5.06 3.41
CA VAL A 11 1.28 4.93 1.95
C VAL A 11 0.23 5.86 1.36
N ILE A 12 0.63 6.72 0.43
CA ILE A 12 -0.27 7.59 -0.33
C ILE A 12 -0.23 7.16 -1.79
N THR A 13 -1.37 6.77 -2.34
CA THR A 13 -1.46 6.20 -3.70
C THR A 13 -2.79 6.59 -4.37
N PRO A 14 -2.84 6.72 -5.71
CA PRO A 14 -4.10 6.89 -6.43
C PRO A 14 -4.93 5.59 -6.48
N LEU A 15 -4.41 4.45 -6.03
CA LEU A 15 -5.16 3.20 -6.02
C LEU A 15 -6.31 3.28 -4.99
N GLU A 16 -7.51 2.92 -5.44
CA GLU A 16 -8.70 2.87 -4.61
C GLU A 16 -8.62 1.78 -3.52
N PRO A 17 -9.35 1.94 -2.40
CA PRO A 17 -9.24 1.05 -1.25
C PRO A 17 -9.40 -0.44 -1.57
N ARG A 18 -10.33 -0.78 -2.48
CA ARG A 18 -10.56 -2.18 -2.87
C ARG A 18 -9.33 -2.82 -3.52
N ARG A 19 -8.58 -2.09 -4.35
CA ARG A 19 -7.39 -2.64 -5.02
C ARG A 19 -6.24 -2.80 -4.04
N VAL A 20 -6.09 -1.82 -3.14
CA VAL A 20 -5.08 -1.84 -2.09
C VAL A 20 -5.31 -2.98 -1.11
N ASP A 21 -6.56 -3.25 -0.72
CA ASP A 21 -6.95 -4.33 0.18
C ASP A 21 -6.63 -5.73 -0.39
N ILE A 22 -6.95 -5.94 -1.68
CA ILE A 22 -6.58 -7.16 -2.40
C ILE A 22 -5.05 -7.33 -2.41
N LEU A 23 -4.31 -6.26 -2.70
CA LEU A 23 -2.85 -6.31 -2.75
C LEU A 23 -2.23 -6.59 -1.36
N GLY A 24 -2.80 -6.02 -0.30
CA GLY A 24 -2.42 -6.28 1.08
C GLY A 24 -2.59 -7.76 1.43
N SER A 25 -3.74 -8.33 1.08
CA SER A 25 -4.05 -9.75 1.26
C SER A 25 -3.08 -10.66 0.50
N GLU A 26 -2.76 -10.34 -0.76
CA GLU A 26 -1.77 -11.09 -1.56
C GLU A 26 -0.34 -11.04 -0.96
N CYS A 27 -0.01 -9.93 -0.30
CA CYS A 27 1.30 -9.72 0.32
C CYS A 27 1.36 -10.21 1.78
N LEU A 28 0.24 -10.71 2.33
CA LEU A 28 0.13 -11.16 3.72
C LEU A 28 0.49 -10.05 4.72
N ILE A 29 -0.02 -8.83 4.46
CA ILE A 29 0.09 -7.68 5.36
C ILE A 29 -1.30 -7.12 5.67
N ASP A 30 -1.41 -6.41 6.78
CA ASP A 30 -2.61 -5.65 7.12
C ASP A 30 -2.53 -4.27 6.46
N VAL A 31 -3.63 -3.85 5.83
CA VAL A 31 -3.74 -2.49 5.28
C VAL A 31 -5.00 -1.84 5.81
N ARG A 32 -4.87 -0.60 6.28
CA ARG A 32 -5.97 0.20 6.81
C ARG A 32 -6.08 1.48 6.01
N PHE A 33 -7.28 1.77 5.51
CA PHE A 33 -7.60 3.07 4.93
C PHE A 33 -7.66 4.14 6.02
N VAL A 34 -6.97 5.26 5.78
CA VAL A 34 -6.90 6.41 6.69
C VAL A 34 -7.87 7.49 6.21
N GLU A 35 -7.56 8.09 5.05
CA GLU A 35 -8.34 9.18 4.48
C GLU A 35 -8.11 9.32 2.97
N ASN A 36 -8.95 10.13 2.33
CA ASN A 36 -8.81 10.51 0.93
C ASN A 36 -8.39 11.98 0.82
N HIS A 37 -7.37 12.23 0.01
CA HIS A 37 -6.85 13.55 -0.30
C HIS A 37 -7.38 13.99 -1.67
N SER A 38 -8.07 15.12 -1.71
CA SER A 38 -8.40 15.78 -2.98
C SER A 38 -7.21 16.63 -3.44
N GLY A 39 -6.37 16.06 -4.31
CA GLY A 39 -5.27 16.78 -4.94
C GLY A 39 -5.70 17.48 -6.24
N THR A 40 -4.82 18.31 -6.81
CA THR A 40 -5.00 18.92 -8.14
C THR A 40 -5.08 17.84 -9.23
N GLY A 41 -6.30 17.39 -9.55
CA GLY A 41 -6.61 16.58 -10.73
C GLY A 41 -6.70 15.07 -10.51
N ARG A 42 -6.43 14.54 -9.31
CA ARG A 42 -6.63 13.11 -8.99
C ARG A 42 -6.96 12.88 -7.52
N TRP A 43 -7.79 11.89 -7.25
CA TRP A 43 -7.98 11.37 -5.90
C TRP A 43 -6.73 10.61 -5.47
N LEU A 44 -6.23 10.94 -4.28
CA LEU A 44 -5.20 10.18 -3.60
C LEU A 44 -5.81 9.59 -2.34
N TYR A 45 -5.37 8.41 -1.97
CA TYR A 45 -5.85 7.69 -0.81
C TYR A 45 -4.66 7.37 0.09
N GLU A 46 -4.83 7.60 1.37
CA GLU A 46 -3.82 7.31 2.39
C GLU A 46 -4.17 6.03 3.13
N TYR A 47 -3.13 5.22 3.38
CA TYR A 47 -3.21 3.94 4.03
C TYR A 47 -2.09 3.75 5.06
N GLU A 48 -2.38 2.99 6.10
CA GLU A 48 -1.37 2.39 6.99
C GLU A 48 -1.16 0.93 6.56
N ALA A 49 0.08 0.58 6.21
CA ALA A 49 0.48 -0.77 5.82
C ALA A 49 1.35 -1.39 6.92
N SER A 50 0.89 -2.47 7.54
CA SER A 50 1.52 -3.10 8.70
C SER A 50 1.83 -4.56 8.47
N GLY A 51 3.06 -5.00 8.77
CA GLY A 51 3.45 -6.39 8.57
C GLY A 51 4.94 -6.64 8.80
N GLU A 52 5.41 -7.83 8.42
CA GLU A 52 6.85 -8.11 8.41
C GLU A 52 7.55 -7.26 7.34
N VAL A 53 8.74 -6.72 7.65
CA VAL A 53 9.52 -5.83 6.75
C VAL A 53 9.53 -6.32 5.30
N GLY A 54 9.94 -7.56 5.04
CA GLY A 54 10.05 -8.06 3.66
C GLY A 54 8.70 -8.21 2.93
N LYS A 55 7.60 -8.38 3.68
CA LYS A 55 6.24 -8.45 3.11
C LYS A 55 5.73 -7.05 2.78
N VAL A 56 6.01 -6.08 3.66
CA VAL A 56 5.69 -4.66 3.42
C VAL A 56 6.49 -4.12 2.24
N GLU A 57 7.80 -4.41 2.16
CA GLU A 57 8.63 -4.06 1.00
C GLU A 57 8.08 -4.64 -0.32
N ARG A 58 7.65 -5.91 -0.30
CA ARG A 58 7.02 -6.55 -1.46
C ARG A 58 5.72 -5.86 -1.87
N PHE A 59 4.88 -5.51 -0.91
CA PHE A 59 3.64 -4.76 -1.13
C PHE A 59 3.93 -3.40 -1.79
N LEU A 60 4.88 -2.63 -1.26
CA LEU A 60 5.25 -1.32 -1.79
C LEU A 60 5.79 -1.41 -3.23
N ASN A 61 6.60 -2.43 -3.53
CA ASN A 61 7.12 -2.64 -4.88
C ASN A 61 5.98 -2.96 -5.87
N ARG A 62 5.04 -3.84 -5.50
CA ARG A 62 3.88 -4.13 -6.36
C ARG A 62 2.94 -2.95 -6.51
N LEU A 63 2.77 -2.15 -5.47
CA LEU A 63 1.95 -0.94 -5.54
C LEU A 63 2.50 0.02 -6.60
N ARG A 64 3.81 0.27 -6.59
CA ARG A 64 4.50 1.10 -7.59
C ARG A 64 4.38 0.55 -9.01
N GLU A 65 4.43 -0.78 -9.19
CA GLU A 65 4.22 -1.41 -10.49
C GLU A 65 2.80 -1.17 -11.02
N LEU A 66 1.79 -1.20 -10.15
CA LEU A 66 0.40 -0.94 -10.52
C LEU A 66 0.14 0.55 -10.81
N GLU A 67 0.77 1.45 -10.07
CA GLU A 67 0.71 2.90 -10.32
C GLU A 67 1.28 3.23 -11.70
N ARG A 68 2.46 2.69 -12.04
CA ARG A 68 3.07 2.92 -13.36
C ARG A 68 2.20 2.45 -14.51
N LYS A 69 1.50 1.32 -14.35
CA LYS A 69 0.56 0.79 -15.36
C LYS A 69 -0.71 1.63 -15.52
N GLN A 70 -1.02 2.51 -14.57
CA GLN A 70 -2.19 3.38 -14.64
C GLN A 70 -1.88 4.71 -15.36
N ASP A 71 -0.60 5.07 -15.46
CA ASP A 71 -0.10 6.26 -16.16
C ASP A 71 0.26 5.99 -17.64
N GLU A 72 0.28 4.72 -18.09
CA GLU A 72 0.44 4.27 -19.49
C GLU A 72 -0.91 4.11 -20.20
#